data_AF-A0A7Y5F830-F1
#
_entry.id   AF-A0A7Y5F830-F1
#
_cell.length_a   1.000
_cell.length_b   1.000
_cell.length_c   1.000
_cell.angle_alpha   90.00
_cell.angle_beta   90.00
_cell.angle_gamma   90.00
#
_symmetry.space_group_name_H-M   'P 1'
#
loop_
_entity.id
_entity.type
_entity.pdbx_description
1 polymer ?
#
loop_
_entity_poly.entity_id
_entity_poly.type
_entity_poly.pdbx_seq_one_letter_code
_entity_poly.pdbx_strand_id
1 'polypeptide(L)'
;MRAFTYILLILVLGVGGGAVMKLRGQDGPNAYADECSTTFDKITAIEFCTGGPDQQYVEMTKGDASNFLLLDMGEGQEGTSNLIIHYKTENQVTITVEFLALVEEETQSIAQKKVDLPAEHTKTMVPYTEPTKAYRYVRLYVSPERKYKLDAIQAETHGPDSDRDGLPDTFELTYQLDVLSGTGDDGPNGDPDMDWVTNKVEEEKKTNPRDSDTDDDGLPEDWEIKFDLEANNSKGNHGKTGDPDADGLPNHLEHEHETNPQKADSDKDGLTDGEEVNKYKTNPNEEDTDGDTLPDKWEVTYEFNPNVPDDPEADPDADGLTNLQESKEGTDPKKEDTDNDCTKDLDEINQGTNPKKWEDGDCDRDGLTNGDEQNKYKTLPANPDTDGDGLWDGWEVKHQFKPLETKGADGRKGDPDLDGTDNISEFLHGADPNHPDTDKDTLPDIWEIRFCLDPTNPKDEDGPDGNPDGDQYTNFVEMGMGTEPKVCSP
;
A
#
# COMPACT_ATOMS: atom_id res chain seq x y z
N MET A 1 25.11 -44.89 1.83
CA MET A 1 24.73 -46.30 2.08
C MET A 1 23.34 -46.33 2.68
N ARG A 2 22.38 -46.86 1.90
CA ARG A 2 21.13 -47.56 2.26
C ARG A 2 20.03 -47.16 1.27
N ALA A 3 19.96 -47.93 0.19
CA ALA A 3 18.81 -48.00 -0.68
C ALA A 3 17.65 -48.63 0.11
N PHE A 4 16.50 -47.98 0.13
CA PHE A 4 15.23 -48.58 0.53
C PHE A 4 14.33 -48.63 -0.70
N THR A 5 14.29 -49.81 -1.30
CA THR A 5 13.33 -50.18 -2.34
C THR A 5 12.01 -50.48 -1.63
N TYR A 6 10.98 -49.65 -1.79
CA TYR A 6 9.61 -50.02 -1.45
C TYR A 6 8.99 -50.68 -2.67
N ILE A 7 8.79 -51.99 -2.59
CA ILE A 7 7.92 -52.76 -3.49
C ILE A 7 6.54 -52.73 -2.83
N LEU A 8 5.62 -51.99 -3.43
CA LEU A 8 4.21 -51.94 -3.00
C LEU A 8 3.50 -53.18 -3.55
N LEU A 9 2.90 -53.95 -2.64
CA LEU A 9 2.25 -55.22 -2.88
C LEU A 9 0.73 -54.97 -2.94
N ILE A 10 0.14 -54.96 -4.13
CA ILE A 10 -1.32 -54.84 -4.30
C ILE A 10 -1.97 -56.18 -3.92
N LEU A 11 -2.87 -56.13 -2.95
CA LEU A 11 -3.58 -57.29 -2.42
C LEU A 11 -4.88 -57.49 -3.20
N VAL A 12 -4.83 -58.23 -4.32
CA VAL A 12 -6.03 -58.75 -4.99
C VAL A 12 -6.25 -60.20 -4.56
N LEU A 13 -7.38 -60.45 -3.90
CA LEU A 13 -7.83 -61.80 -3.55
C LEU A 13 -8.20 -62.57 -4.84
N GLY A 14 -7.27 -63.37 -5.35
CA GLY A 14 -7.50 -64.30 -6.46
C GLY A 14 -6.25 -65.13 -6.74
N VAL A 15 -6.36 -66.45 -6.64
CA VAL A 15 -5.24 -67.40 -6.66
C VAL A 15 -4.67 -67.54 -8.09
N GLY A 16 -3.42 -67.11 -8.32
CA GLY A 16 -2.66 -67.44 -9.54
C GLY A 16 -1.52 -66.46 -9.81
N GLY A 17 -0.27 -66.93 -9.72
CA GLY A 17 0.92 -66.08 -9.90
C GLY A 17 1.02 -65.45 -11.30
N GLY A 18 1.22 -64.13 -11.35
CA GLY A 18 1.50 -63.36 -12.56
C GLY A 18 2.87 -62.68 -12.42
N ALA A 19 3.71 -62.84 -13.44
CA ALA A 19 5.06 -62.28 -13.50
C ALA A 19 5.00 -60.76 -13.69
N VAL A 20 5.70 -60.02 -12.82
CA VAL A 20 5.98 -58.59 -13.01
C VAL A 20 7.24 -58.51 -13.90
N MET A 21 7.12 -58.05 -15.14
CA MET A 21 8.26 -57.76 -16.01
C MET A 21 8.52 -56.26 -16.09
N LYS A 22 9.82 -55.93 -16.07
CA LYS A 22 10.36 -54.58 -16.06
C LYS A 22 10.61 -54.12 -17.51
N LEU A 23 10.14 -52.91 -17.82
CA LEU A 23 10.08 -52.29 -19.14
C LEU A 23 11.44 -52.12 -19.85
N ARG A 24 11.40 -52.14 -21.18
CA ARG A 24 12.40 -51.56 -22.08
C ARG A 24 12.08 -50.06 -22.18
N GLY A 25 13.03 -49.20 -21.84
CA GLY A 25 12.79 -47.76 -21.71
C GLY A 25 12.27 -47.10 -22.98
N GLN A 26 11.20 -46.33 -22.83
CA GLN A 26 11.04 -45.05 -23.51
C GLN A 26 11.04 -43.96 -22.45
N ASP A 27 11.76 -42.88 -22.75
CA ASP A 27 12.05 -41.76 -21.85
C ASP A 27 10.83 -40.84 -21.73
N GLY A 28 10.28 -40.68 -20.52
CA GLY A 28 9.36 -39.60 -20.15
C GLY A 28 7.86 -39.80 -20.47
N PRO A 29 7.00 -38.92 -19.92
CA PRO A 29 5.56 -38.95 -20.16
C PRO A 29 5.24 -38.73 -21.64
N ASN A 30 4.39 -39.60 -22.20
CA ASN A 30 4.00 -39.62 -23.59
C ASN A 30 2.48 -39.85 -23.75
N ALA A 31 1.99 -39.87 -24.99
CA ALA A 31 0.57 -39.98 -25.31
C ALA A 31 0.03 -41.42 -25.28
N TYR A 32 0.88 -42.42 -25.09
CA TYR A 32 0.59 -43.83 -25.37
C TYR A 32 0.49 -44.65 -24.10
N ALA A 33 -0.21 -45.79 -24.15
CA ALA A 33 -0.27 -46.69 -23.02
C ALA A 33 1.10 -47.29 -22.65
N ASP A 34 1.50 -47.14 -21.39
CA ASP A 34 2.75 -47.65 -20.82
C ASP A 34 2.68 -49.12 -20.40
N GLU A 35 1.50 -49.59 -19.95
CA GLU A 35 1.31 -50.95 -19.46
C GLU A 35 -0.02 -51.55 -19.95
N CYS A 36 -0.08 -52.88 -20.04
CA CYS A 36 -1.35 -53.57 -20.29
C CYS A 36 -1.46 -54.85 -19.46
N SER A 37 -2.68 -55.20 -19.04
CA SER A 37 -2.98 -56.33 -18.16
C SER A 37 -4.25 -57.07 -18.56
N THR A 38 -4.34 -58.35 -18.18
CA THR A 38 -5.31 -59.33 -18.74
C THR A 38 -5.97 -60.25 -17.70
N THR A 39 -5.98 -59.91 -16.41
CA THR A 39 -6.68 -60.71 -15.39
C THR A 39 -8.19 -60.61 -15.66
N PHE A 40 -8.93 -61.58 -16.24
CA PHE A 40 -8.84 -63.04 -16.25
C PHE A 40 -9.20 -63.65 -17.63
N ASP A 41 -8.26 -64.41 -18.20
CA ASP A 41 -8.46 -65.51 -19.17
C ASP A 41 -8.35 -65.24 -20.70
N LYS A 42 -7.23 -64.56 -21.04
CA LYS A 42 -6.25 -64.79 -22.15
C LYS A 42 -6.13 -63.73 -23.26
N ILE A 43 -4.99 -63.03 -23.24
CA ILE A 43 -4.32 -62.37 -24.38
C ILE A 43 -2.87 -62.89 -24.40
N THR A 44 -2.39 -63.42 -25.53
CA THR A 44 -1.23 -64.34 -25.56
C THR A 44 0.12 -63.67 -25.90
N ALA A 45 0.19 -62.35 -25.95
CA ALA A 45 1.45 -61.62 -26.07
C ALA A 45 1.26 -60.20 -25.52
N ILE A 46 1.72 -59.94 -24.29
CA ILE A 46 1.59 -58.66 -23.58
C ILE A 46 2.80 -57.75 -23.87
N GLU A 47 3.90 -58.30 -24.40
CA GLU A 47 5.18 -57.59 -24.64
C GLU A 47 5.14 -56.53 -25.76
N PHE A 48 4.00 -56.36 -26.44
CA PHE A 48 3.88 -55.52 -27.65
C PHE A 48 2.73 -54.49 -27.61
N CYS A 49 1.95 -54.35 -26.52
CA CYS A 49 0.86 -53.36 -26.46
C CYS A 49 1.28 -52.00 -25.89
N THR A 50 2.57 -51.76 -25.64
CA THR A 50 3.01 -50.59 -24.87
C THR A 50 3.89 -49.67 -25.72
N GLY A 51 3.71 -48.36 -25.55
CA GLY A 51 4.36 -47.32 -26.35
C GLY A 51 3.66 -47.01 -27.67
N GLY A 52 4.33 -46.21 -28.51
CA GLY A 52 3.82 -45.78 -29.81
C GLY A 52 3.69 -46.92 -30.85
N PRO A 53 2.96 -46.70 -31.95
CA PRO A 53 2.72 -47.72 -32.97
C PRO A 53 4.02 -48.18 -33.62
N ASP A 54 4.30 -49.48 -33.56
CA ASP A 54 5.55 -50.09 -34.04
C ASP A 54 5.31 -51.25 -35.03
N GLN A 55 4.04 -51.47 -35.40
CA GLN A 55 3.58 -52.55 -36.26
C GLN A 55 3.77 -53.95 -35.67
N GLN A 56 4.03 -54.05 -34.36
CA GLN A 56 3.94 -55.29 -33.61
C GLN A 56 2.56 -55.37 -32.98
N TYR A 57 1.83 -56.43 -33.32
CA TYR A 57 0.41 -56.48 -32.98
C TYR A 57 0.09 -57.56 -31.97
N VAL A 58 -0.88 -57.23 -31.12
CA VAL A 58 -1.53 -58.17 -30.22
C VAL A 58 -2.85 -58.65 -30.81
N GLU A 59 -2.95 -59.96 -31.02
CA GLU A 59 -4.12 -60.58 -31.63
C GLU A 59 -5.28 -60.63 -30.62
N MET A 60 -6.36 -59.91 -30.95
CA MET A 60 -7.58 -59.87 -30.18
C MET A 60 -8.51 -60.95 -30.72
N THR A 61 -8.56 -62.10 -30.05
CA THR A 61 -9.31 -63.28 -30.49
C THR A 61 -10.54 -63.56 -29.63
N LYS A 62 -11.56 -64.11 -30.26
CA LYS A 62 -12.86 -64.51 -29.68
C LYS A 62 -12.71 -65.13 -28.27
N GLY A 63 -13.11 -64.36 -27.27
CA GLY A 63 -13.38 -64.81 -25.91
C GLY A 63 -14.85 -64.59 -25.57
N ASP A 64 -15.29 -65.13 -24.44
CA ASP A 64 -16.61 -64.80 -23.88
C ASP A 64 -16.70 -63.28 -23.62
N ALA A 65 -17.91 -62.73 -23.50
CA ALA A 65 -18.15 -61.28 -23.30
C ALA A 65 -17.44 -60.68 -22.05
N SER A 66 -16.83 -61.53 -21.23
CA SER A 66 -15.98 -61.23 -20.07
C SER A 66 -14.49 -61.00 -20.39
N ASN A 67 -14.05 -61.14 -21.65
CA ASN A 67 -12.65 -60.93 -22.03
C ASN A 67 -12.41 -59.47 -22.46
N PHE A 68 -11.56 -58.78 -21.71
CA PHE A 68 -11.10 -57.41 -21.98
C PHE A 68 -9.58 -57.31 -21.93
N LEU A 69 -9.05 -56.28 -22.60
CA LEU A 69 -7.68 -55.79 -22.39
C LEU A 69 -7.78 -54.51 -21.58
N LEU A 70 -7.09 -54.45 -20.44
CA LEU A 70 -6.92 -53.21 -19.69
C LEU A 70 -5.58 -52.61 -20.08
N LEU A 71 -5.60 -51.39 -20.58
CA LEU A 71 -4.42 -50.61 -20.89
C LEU A 71 -4.32 -49.48 -19.87
N ASP A 72 -3.11 -49.27 -19.39
CA ASP A 72 -2.78 -48.21 -18.45
C ASP A 72 -1.96 -47.14 -19.18
N MET A 73 -2.41 -45.89 -19.14
CA MET A 73 -1.81 -44.80 -19.92
C MET A 73 -0.41 -44.46 -19.42
N GLY A 74 -0.25 -44.15 -18.14
CA GLY A 74 1.01 -43.78 -17.48
C GLY A 74 0.70 -42.78 -16.37
N GLU A 75 1.48 -42.74 -15.28
CA GLU A 75 1.22 -41.79 -14.19
C GLU A 75 1.61 -40.41 -14.72
N GLY A 76 0.68 -39.45 -14.74
CA GLY A 76 0.89 -38.18 -15.42
C GLY A 76 0.75 -38.25 -16.96
N GLN A 77 0.15 -39.32 -17.49
CA GLN A 77 -0.18 -39.50 -18.91
C GLN A 77 -1.70 -39.71 -19.11
N GLU A 78 -2.49 -39.25 -18.14
CA GLU A 78 -3.95 -39.38 -18.21
C GLU A 78 -4.47 -38.65 -19.45
N GLY A 79 -5.39 -39.27 -20.18
CA GLY A 79 -6.00 -38.63 -21.34
C GLY A 79 -7.17 -37.76 -20.91
N THR A 80 -7.23 -36.53 -21.40
CA THR A 80 -8.33 -35.57 -21.16
C THR A 80 -9.25 -35.42 -22.38
N SER A 81 -8.87 -35.95 -23.55
CA SER A 81 -9.59 -35.83 -24.82
C SER A 81 -9.78 -37.20 -25.51
N ASN A 82 -10.02 -37.21 -26.82
CA ASN A 82 -10.34 -38.41 -27.58
C ASN A 82 -9.24 -39.48 -27.50
N LEU A 83 -9.65 -40.74 -27.65
CA LEU A 83 -8.72 -41.84 -27.77
C LEU A 83 -8.47 -42.19 -29.23
N ILE A 84 -7.24 -42.50 -29.60
CA ILE A 84 -6.87 -43.05 -30.89
C ILE A 84 -6.43 -44.50 -30.70
N ILE A 85 -7.14 -45.41 -31.36
CA ILE A 85 -6.80 -46.84 -31.39
C ILE A 85 -6.09 -47.12 -32.70
N HIS A 86 -4.84 -47.62 -32.64
CA HIS A 86 -4.08 -48.11 -33.79
C HIS A 86 -4.27 -49.62 -33.91
N TYR A 87 -4.73 -50.11 -35.06
CA TYR A 87 -5.11 -51.51 -35.25
C TYR A 87 -4.97 -51.99 -36.69
N LYS A 88 -5.18 -53.29 -36.88
CA LYS A 88 -5.30 -53.94 -38.18
C LYS A 88 -6.40 -55.00 -38.16
N THR A 89 -7.27 -54.99 -39.16
CA THR A 89 -8.35 -55.99 -39.28
C THR A 89 -8.66 -56.30 -40.75
N GLU A 90 -9.07 -57.53 -41.05
CA GLU A 90 -9.46 -57.93 -42.41
C GLU A 90 -10.92 -57.61 -42.73
N ASN A 91 -11.73 -57.40 -41.69
CA ASN A 91 -13.17 -57.10 -41.80
C ASN A 91 -13.53 -56.03 -40.78
N GLN A 92 -14.60 -55.25 -41.03
CA GLN A 92 -15.09 -54.32 -40.02
C GLN A 92 -15.42 -55.06 -38.71
N VAL A 93 -14.94 -54.53 -37.58
CA VAL A 93 -15.18 -55.06 -36.22
C VAL A 93 -15.73 -53.95 -35.34
N THR A 94 -16.85 -54.19 -34.65
CA THR A 94 -17.33 -53.28 -33.61
C THR A 94 -16.77 -53.73 -32.25
N ILE A 95 -16.15 -52.81 -31.52
CA ILE A 95 -15.65 -53.04 -30.15
C ILE A 95 -16.32 -52.06 -29.17
N THR A 96 -16.26 -52.39 -27.88
CA THR A 96 -16.62 -51.45 -26.81
C THR A 96 -15.35 -50.99 -26.12
N VAL A 97 -15.22 -49.67 -25.97
CA VAL A 97 -14.15 -48.98 -25.26
C VAL A 97 -14.74 -48.40 -23.99
N GLU A 98 -14.14 -48.70 -22.85
CA GLU A 98 -14.51 -48.11 -21.57
C GLU A 98 -13.33 -47.31 -21.02
N PHE A 99 -13.60 -46.07 -20.63
CA PHE A 99 -12.65 -45.14 -20.04
C PHE A 99 -12.79 -45.22 -18.52
N LEU A 100 -11.66 -45.28 -17.83
CA LEU A 100 -11.59 -45.50 -16.38
C LEU A 100 -10.68 -44.43 -15.74
N ALA A 101 -11.20 -43.74 -14.74
CA ALA A 101 -10.42 -42.88 -13.84
C ALA A 101 -9.88 -43.69 -12.67
N LEU A 102 -8.79 -43.21 -12.06
CA LEU A 102 -8.30 -43.70 -10.77
C LEU A 102 -8.78 -42.72 -9.68
N VAL A 103 -9.69 -43.17 -8.81
CA VAL A 103 -10.25 -42.35 -7.73
C VAL A 103 -10.02 -43.10 -6.42
N GLU A 104 -9.30 -42.50 -5.47
CA GLU A 104 -9.00 -43.11 -4.16
C GLU A 104 -8.42 -44.55 -4.27
N GLU A 105 -7.51 -44.76 -5.23
CA GLU A 105 -6.88 -46.07 -5.54
C GLU A 105 -7.82 -47.13 -6.17
N GLU A 106 -9.07 -46.80 -6.47
CA GLU A 106 -10.00 -47.69 -7.19
C GLU A 106 -10.28 -47.20 -8.62
N THR A 107 -10.37 -48.14 -9.57
CA THR A 107 -10.74 -47.81 -10.96
C THR A 107 -12.24 -47.60 -11.08
N GLN A 108 -12.66 -46.41 -11.50
CA GLN A 108 -14.06 -46.06 -11.73
C GLN A 108 -14.34 -45.86 -13.23
N SER A 109 -15.39 -46.50 -13.75
CA SER A 109 -15.87 -46.28 -15.12
C SER A 109 -16.46 -44.87 -15.24
N ILE A 110 -15.90 -44.08 -16.16
CA ILE A 110 -16.30 -42.68 -16.38
C ILE A 110 -16.97 -42.47 -17.74
N ALA A 111 -16.65 -43.29 -18.75
CA ALA A 111 -17.35 -43.28 -20.03
C ALA A 111 -17.25 -44.64 -20.73
N GLN A 112 -18.21 -44.94 -21.61
CA GLN A 112 -18.17 -46.14 -22.45
C GLN A 112 -18.68 -45.83 -23.86
N LYS A 113 -17.96 -46.27 -24.89
CA LYS A 113 -18.27 -46.02 -26.30
C LYS A 113 -18.17 -47.28 -27.14
N LYS A 114 -19.15 -47.49 -28.01
CA LYS A 114 -19.02 -48.48 -29.11
C LYS A 114 -18.39 -47.80 -30.31
N VAL A 115 -17.38 -48.44 -30.88
CA VAL A 115 -16.64 -47.92 -32.03
C VAL A 115 -16.48 -49.01 -33.08
N ASP A 116 -16.67 -48.62 -34.34
CA ASP A 116 -16.40 -49.47 -35.49
C ASP A 116 -14.94 -49.32 -35.91
N LEU A 117 -14.29 -50.45 -36.16
CA LEU A 117 -12.94 -50.57 -36.69
C LEU A 117 -13.01 -51.02 -38.17
N PRO A 118 -13.01 -50.11 -39.16
CA PRO A 118 -13.01 -50.47 -40.58
C PRO A 118 -11.81 -51.31 -41.04
N ALA A 119 -12.01 -52.22 -42.00
CA ALA A 119 -10.98 -53.14 -42.52
C ALA A 119 -9.77 -52.47 -43.20
N GLU A 120 -9.99 -51.32 -43.83
CA GLU A 120 -8.96 -50.65 -44.64
C GLU A 120 -8.22 -49.54 -43.88
N HIS A 121 -8.52 -49.37 -42.58
CA HIS A 121 -7.97 -48.31 -41.75
C HIS A 121 -6.90 -48.88 -40.81
N THR A 122 -5.92 -48.04 -40.46
CA THR A 122 -4.86 -48.36 -39.50
C THR A 122 -5.08 -47.73 -38.13
N LYS A 123 -6.02 -46.77 -38.04
CA LYS A 123 -6.41 -46.13 -36.78
C LYS A 123 -7.86 -45.67 -36.78
N THR A 124 -8.44 -45.49 -35.60
CA THR A 124 -9.77 -44.91 -35.42
C THR A 124 -9.82 -44.11 -34.12
N MET A 125 -10.50 -42.97 -34.19
CA MET A 125 -10.75 -42.10 -33.05
C MET A 125 -12.00 -42.57 -32.31
N VAL A 126 -11.92 -42.57 -30.98
CA VAL A 126 -13.02 -42.84 -30.06
C VAL A 126 -13.32 -41.53 -29.34
N PRO A 127 -14.47 -40.90 -29.64
CA PRO A 127 -14.81 -39.66 -29.01
C PRO A 127 -14.91 -39.81 -27.50
N TYR A 128 -14.25 -38.92 -26.76
CA TYR A 128 -14.35 -38.81 -25.31
C TYR A 128 -15.10 -37.51 -24.97
N THR A 129 -16.31 -37.65 -24.43
CA THR A 129 -17.24 -36.52 -24.24
C THR A 129 -17.24 -35.98 -22.81
N GLU A 130 -16.27 -36.37 -21.98
CA GLU A 130 -16.17 -36.00 -20.56
C GLU A 130 -14.81 -35.33 -20.27
N PRO A 131 -14.47 -34.22 -20.95
CA PRO A 131 -13.12 -33.64 -20.95
C PRO A 131 -12.60 -33.22 -19.57
N THR A 132 -13.51 -32.97 -18.62
CA THR A 132 -13.20 -32.56 -17.25
C THR A 132 -12.73 -33.70 -16.35
N LYS A 133 -12.77 -34.96 -16.83
CA LYS A 133 -12.27 -36.13 -16.10
C LYS A 133 -11.21 -36.82 -16.92
N ALA A 134 -9.97 -36.80 -16.45
CA ALA A 134 -8.91 -37.54 -17.11
C ALA A 134 -9.10 -39.06 -16.92
N TYR A 135 -8.88 -39.84 -17.97
CA TYR A 135 -8.83 -41.31 -17.87
C TYR A 135 -7.38 -41.77 -17.73
N ARG A 136 -7.13 -42.64 -16.75
CA ARG A 136 -5.84 -43.31 -16.54
C ARG A 136 -5.79 -44.67 -17.24
N TYR A 137 -6.93 -45.37 -17.25
CA TYR A 137 -7.02 -46.69 -17.85
C TYR A 137 -8.06 -46.72 -18.97
N VAL A 138 -7.80 -47.54 -19.97
CA VAL A 138 -8.73 -47.86 -21.06
C VAL A 138 -8.97 -49.35 -21.08
N ARG A 139 -10.24 -49.75 -21.01
CA ARG A 139 -10.66 -51.14 -21.13
C ARG A 139 -11.28 -51.39 -22.50
N LEU A 140 -10.64 -52.24 -23.30
CA LEU A 140 -11.15 -52.69 -24.59
C LEU A 140 -11.82 -54.06 -24.45
N TYR A 141 -13.10 -54.14 -24.78
CA TYR A 141 -13.82 -55.40 -24.83
C TYR A 141 -13.62 -56.10 -26.17
N VAL A 142 -13.34 -57.40 -26.12
CA VAL A 142 -13.10 -58.19 -27.33
C VAL A 142 -14.41 -58.44 -28.09
N SER A 143 -14.39 -58.26 -29.42
CA SER A 143 -15.57 -58.51 -30.26
C SER A 143 -15.89 -60.02 -30.31
N PRO A 144 -17.14 -60.44 -30.05
CA PRO A 144 -17.53 -61.85 -30.06
C PRO A 144 -17.58 -62.46 -31.48
N GLU A 145 -17.60 -61.62 -32.52
CA GLU A 145 -17.89 -62.03 -33.89
C GLU A 145 -16.64 -62.15 -34.78
N ARG A 146 -15.61 -61.32 -34.57
CA ARG A 146 -14.48 -61.16 -35.51
C ARG A 146 -13.16 -60.84 -34.79
N LYS A 147 -12.05 -61.29 -35.39
CA LYS A 147 -10.69 -61.03 -34.90
C LYS A 147 -10.18 -59.68 -35.40
N TYR A 148 -9.39 -58.99 -34.58
CA TYR A 148 -8.59 -57.84 -34.99
C TYR A 148 -7.23 -57.88 -34.28
N LYS A 149 -6.32 -57.00 -34.70
CA LYS A 149 -4.95 -56.89 -34.18
C LYS A 149 -4.76 -55.48 -33.63
N LEU A 150 -4.42 -55.33 -32.36
CA LEU A 150 -4.13 -54.03 -31.74
C LEU A 150 -2.63 -53.72 -31.84
N ASP A 151 -2.28 -52.50 -32.21
CA ASP A 151 -0.90 -51.99 -32.29
C ASP A 151 -0.61 -51.16 -31.03
N ALA A 152 -1.27 -50.01 -30.90
CA ALA A 152 -1.11 -49.08 -29.79
C ALA A 152 -2.43 -48.37 -29.47
N ILE A 153 -2.52 -47.81 -28.26
CA ILE A 153 -3.54 -46.84 -27.89
C ILE A 153 -2.84 -45.53 -27.53
N GLN A 154 -3.43 -44.44 -28.00
CA GLN A 154 -2.93 -43.09 -27.83
C GLN A 154 -4.06 -42.20 -27.32
N ALA A 155 -3.81 -41.38 -26.32
CA ALA A 155 -4.68 -40.25 -25.98
C ALA A 155 -4.35 -39.06 -26.91
N GLU A 156 -5.37 -38.32 -27.33
CA GLU A 156 -5.19 -37.12 -28.17
C GLU A 156 -4.50 -35.99 -27.38
N THR A 157 -4.77 -35.91 -26.09
CA THR A 157 -4.14 -35.05 -25.07
C THR A 157 -3.54 -35.93 -23.97
N HIS A 158 -2.46 -35.50 -23.32
CA HIS A 158 -1.78 -36.31 -22.31
C HIS A 158 -1.26 -35.51 -21.11
N GLY A 159 -1.56 -36.01 -19.92
CA GLY A 159 -1.16 -35.35 -18.67
C GLY A 159 -2.06 -34.15 -18.33
N PRO A 160 -1.74 -33.42 -17.25
CA PRO A 160 -2.52 -32.25 -16.82
C PRO A 160 -2.31 -31.00 -17.69
N ASP A 161 -1.29 -31.00 -18.55
CA ASP A 161 -0.86 -29.92 -19.46
C ASP A 161 -0.16 -30.60 -20.64
N SER A 162 -0.87 -30.66 -21.78
CA SER A 162 -0.54 -31.51 -22.93
C SER A 162 0.57 -30.94 -23.80
N ASP A 163 0.61 -29.63 -24.00
CA ASP A 163 1.63 -28.95 -24.80
C ASP A 163 2.79 -28.36 -23.97
N ARG A 164 2.65 -28.39 -22.63
CA ARG A 164 3.66 -28.02 -21.64
C ARG A 164 3.98 -26.55 -21.63
N ASP A 165 2.98 -25.72 -21.88
CA ASP A 165 3.12 -24.27 -21.85
C ASP A 165 2.85 -23.64 -20.47
N GLY A 166 2.33 -24.44 -19.52
CA GLY A 166 2.02 -24.05 -18.16
C GLY A 166 0.56 -23.62 -17.92
N LEU A 167 -0.30 -23.71 -18.93
CA LEU A 167 -1.76 -23.72 -18.78
C LEU A 167 -2.21 -25.18 -18.61
N PRO A 168 -3.13 -25.46 -17.67
CA PRO A 168 -3.66 -26.81 -17.55
C PRO A 168 -4.73 -27.08 -18.61
N ASP A 169 -4.75 -28.30 -19.17
CA ASP A 169 -5.75 -28.76 -20.14
C ASP A 169 -7.19 -28.48 -19.68
N THR A 170 -7.43 -28.54 -18.36
CA THR A 170 -8.74 -28.27 -17.79
C THR A 170 -9.19 -26.83 -17.98
N PHE A 171 -8.28 -25.85 -17.91
CA PHE A 171 -8.58 -24.44 -18.14
C PHE A 171 -8.83 -24.20 -19.63
N GLU A 172 -7.93 -24.68 -20.47
CA GLU A 172 -8.02 -24.54 -21.92
C GLU A 172 -9.29 -25.16 -22.48
N LEU A 173 -9.65 -26.38 -22.08
CA LEU A 173 -10.90 -27.03 -22.50
C LEU A 173 -12.14 -26.34 -21.96
N THR A 174 -12.08 -25.77 -20.75
CA THR A 174 -13.21 -25.02 -20.17
C THR A 174 -13.54 -23.81 -21.03
N TYR A 175 -12.51 -23.10 -21.48
CA TYR A 175 -12.67 -21.86 -22.23
C TYR A 175 -12.53 -22.01 -23.73
N GLN A 176 -12.34 -23.23 -24.26
CA GLN A 176 -12.21 -23.56 -25.69
C GLN A 176 -10.89 -23.07 -26.34
N LEU A 177 -9.81 -23.02 -25.57
CA LEU A 177 -8.43 -22.89 -26.10
C LEU A 177 -7.92 -24.24 -26.63
N ASP A 178 -6.95 -24.19 -27.54
CA ASP A 178 -6.32 -25.38 -28.11
C ASP A 178 -5.21 -25.96 -27.22
N VAL A 179 -5.57 -27.00 -26.46
CA VAL A 179 -4.70 -27.86 -25.60
C VAL A 179 -3.44 -28.43 -26.24
N LEU A 180 -3.26 -28.30 -27.55
CA LEU A 180 -2.06 -28.75 -28.26
C LEU A 180 -1.20 -27.58 -28.77
N SER A 181 -1.58 -26.34 -28.48
CA SER A 181 -0.99 -25.13 -29.04
C SER A 181 -0.63 -24.10 -27.97
N GLY A 182 0.58 -24.24 -27.42
CA GLY A 182 1.06 -23.32 -26.38
C GLY A 182 1.55 -21.95 -26.87
N THR A 183 0.99 -21.43 -27.97
CA THR A 183 1.38 -20.17 -28.60
C THR A 183 0.19 -19.44 -29.21
N GLY A 184 0.33 -18.14 -29.43
CA GLY A 184 -0.76 -17.31 -29.96
C GLY A 184 -1.84 -17.10 -28.91
N ASP A 185 -3.09 -16.97 -29.35
CA ASP A 185 -4.25 -16.78 -28.47
C ASP A 185 -4.48 -17.97 -27.53
N ASP A 186 -3.99 -19.16 -27.87
CA ASP A 186 -4.16 -20.37 -27.07
C ASP A 186 -3.12 -20.51 -25.94
N GLY A 187 -1.94 -19.91 -26.09
CA GLY A 187 -0.86 -20.04 -25.10
C GLY A 187 -1.00 -19.13 -23.86
N PRO A 188 -0.11 -19.22 -22.87
CA PRO A 188 -0.18 -18.47 -21.60
C PRO A 188 -0.14 -16.94 -21.76
N ASN A 189 0.49 -16.46 -22.84
CA ASN A 189 0.57 -15.03 -23.17
C ASN A 189 -0.46 -14.61 -24.23
N GLY A 190 -1.38 -15.52 -24.59
CA GLY A 190 -2.52 -15.20 -25.43
C GLY A 190 -3.48 -14.27 -24.70
N ASP A 191 -4.18 -13.46 -25.48
CA ASP A 191 -5.20 -12.48 -25.05
C ASP A 191 -6.33 -12.53 -26.11
N PRO A 192 -7.21 -13.55 -26.04
CA PRO A 192 -8.17 -13.84 -27.11
C PRO A 192 -9.30 -12.81 -27.26
N ASP A 193 -9.65 -12.10 -26.19
CA ASP A 193 -10.67 -11.04 -26.13
C ASP A 193 -10.10 -9.61 -26.22
N MET A 194 -8.77 -9.47 -26.18
CA MET A 194 -8.03 -8.23 -26.40
C MET A 194 -8.23 -7.19 -25.29
N ASP A 195 -8.36 -7.64 -24.05
CA ASP A 195 -8.54 -6.81 -22.87
C ASP A 195 -7.23 -6.53 -22.11
N TRP A 196 -6.11 -7.05 -22.62
CA TRP A 196 -4.75 -6.92 -22.09
C TRP A 196 -4.45 -7.78 -20.86
N VAL A 197 -5.37 -8.65 -20.47
CA VAL A 197 -5.16 -9.72 -19.49
C VAL A 197 -4.81 -10.99 -20.26
N THR A 198 -3.77 -11.70 -19.83
CA THR A 198 -3.34 -12.91 -20.55
C THR A 198 -3.99 -14.15 -19.96
N ASN A 199 -4.18 -15.19 -20.76
CA ASN A 199 -4.71 -16.49 -20.32
C ASN A 199 -4.08 -16.99 -19.00
N LYS A 200 -2.77 -16.77 -18.81
CA LYS A 200 -2.09 -17.14 -17.57
C LYS A 200 -2.53 -16.33 -16.34
N VAL A 201 -2.71 -15.02 -16.49
CA VAL A 201 -3.22 -14.16 -15.42
C VAL A 201 -4.66 -14.56 -15.10
N GLU A 202 -5.46 -14.86 -16.11
CA GLU A 202 -6.86 -15.23 -15.94
C GLU A 202 -7.04 -16.59 -15.28
N GLU A 203 -6.15 -17.55 -15.58
CA GLU A 203 -6.08 -18.82 -14.85
C GLU A 203 -5.82 -18.58 -13.36
N GLU A 204 -4.90 -17.67 -13.02
CA GLU A 204 -4.57 -17.31 -11.65
C GLU A 204 -5.70 -16.55 -10.92
N LYS A 205 -6.38 -15.65 -11.65
CA LYS A 205 -7.48 -14.81 -11.13
C LYS A 205 -8.85 -15.49 -11.22
N LYS A 206 -8.93 -16.64 -11.90
CA LYS A 206 -10.13 -17.44 -12.17
C LYS A 206 -11.17 -16.62 -12.95
N THR A 207 -10.71 -15.99 -13.99
CA THR A 207 -11.51 -15.22 -14.93
C THR A 207 -11.61 -15.95 -16.28
N ASN A 208 -12.24 -15.33 -17.27
CA ASN A 208 -12.59 -15.96 -18.53
C ASN A 208 -11.81 -15.33 -19.72
N PRO A 209 -10.88 -16.08 -20.36
CA PRO A 209 -10.00 -15.63 -21.48
C PRO A 209 -10.69 -15.25 -22.78
N ARG A 210 -12.00 -15.08 -22.74
CA ARG A 210 -12.82 -14.74 -23.90
C ARG A 210 -13.89 -13.71 -23.54
N ASP A 211 -13.78 -13.10 -22.36
CA ASP A 211 -14.76 -12.20 -21.81
C ASP A 211 -14.08 -11.16 -20.91
N SER A 212 -13.98 -9.93 -21.43
CA SER A 212 -13.30 -8.80 -20.80
C SER A 212 -13.97 -8.25 -19.53
N ASP A 213 -15.07 -8.85 -19.10
CA ASP A 213 -15.90 -8.50 -17.93
C ASP A 213 -16.54 -9.79 -17.39
N THR A 214 -15.71 -10.64 -16.77
CA THR A 214 -16.08 -12.02 -16.37
C THR A 214 -17.35 -12.09 -15.50
N ASP A 215 -17.64 -11.08 -14.69
CA ASP A 215 -18.78 -11.08 -13.76
C ASP A 215 -19.97 -10.21 -14.18
N ASP A 216 -19.92 -9.64 -15.39
CA ASP A 216 -20.97 -8.86 -16.05
C ASP A 216 -21.45 -7.63 -15.25
N ASP A 217 -20.57 -6.98 -14.47
CA ASP A 217 -20.95 -5.81 -13.67
C ASP A 217 -20.64 -4.45 -14.35
N GLY A 218 -19.91 -4.52 -15.47
CA GLY A 218 -19.54 -3.40 -16.31
C GLY A 218 -18.30 -2.65 -15.84
N LEU A 219 -17.49 -3.23 -14.96
CA LEU A 219 -16.10 -2.85 -14.74
C LEU A 219 -15.18 -3.69 -15.66
N PRO A 220 -14.13 -3.10 -16.26
CA PRO A 220 -13.15 -3.87 -17.01
C PRO A 220 -12.28 -4.74 -16.11
N GLU A 221 -12.07 -5.98 -16.52
CA GLU A 221 -11.28 -6.95 -15.75
C GLU A 221 -9.82 -6.49 -15.53
N ASP A 222 -9.19 -5.90 -16.54
CA ASP A 222 -7.82 -5.38 -16.46
C ASP A 222 -7.68 -4.31 -15.37
N TRP A 223 -8.68 -3.44 -15.25
CA TRP A 223 -8.76 -2.41 -14.22
C TRP A 223 -8.97 -3.00 -12.83
N GLU A 224 -9.91 -3.93 -12.68
CA GLU A 224 -10.16 -4.59 -11.40
C GLU A 224 -8.92 -5.33 -10.90
N ILE A 225 -8.26 -6.10 -11.78
CA ILE A 225 -7.02 -6.82 -11.46
C ILE A 225 -5.91 -5.86 -11.07
N LYS A 226 -5.77 -4.73 -11.77
CA LYS A 226 -4.76 -3.70 -11.48
C LYS A 226 -4.91 -3.11 -10.08
N PHE A 227 -6.14 -3.02 -9.57
CA PHE A 227 -6.46 -2.44 -8.26
C PHE A 227 -6.80 -3.48 -7.19
N ASP A 228 -6.39 -4.73 -7.40
CA ASP A 228 -6.59 -5.85 -6.47
C ASP A 228 -8.07 -6.10 -6.10
N LEU A 229 -8.97 -5.82 -7.06
CA LEU A 229 -10.37 -6.24 -7.00
C LEU A 229 -10.53 -7.65 -7.60
N GLU A 230 -11.53 -8.38 -7.13
CA GLU A 230 -11.85 -9.71 -7.63
C GLU A 230 -12.76 -9.58 -8.85
N ALA A 231 -12.19 -9.59 -10.06
CA ALA A 231 -12.92 -9.43 -11.34
C ALA A 231 -13.94 -10.54 -11.69
N ASN A 232 -14.08 -11.53 -10.81
CA ASN A 232 -15.11 -12.57 -10.90
C ASN A 232 -16.15 -12.45 -9.77
N ASN A 233 -16.26 -11.27 -9.14
CA ASN A 233 -17.09 -11.00 -7.98
C ASN A 233 -17.74 -9.61 -8.00
N SER A 234 -18.94 -9.57 -8.59
CA SER A 234 -19.75 -8.35 -8.75
C SER A 234 -20.41 -7.81 -7.47
N LYS A 235 -19.87 -8.09 -6.28
CA LYS A 235 -20.51 -7.78 -4.99
C LYS A 235 -19.55 -7.17 -3.97
N GLY A 236 -20.14 -6.46 -3.00
CA GLY A 236 -19.40 -5.89 -1.88
C GLY A 236 -18.43 -4.83 -2.37
N ASN A 237 -17.20 -4.86 -1.86
CA ASN A 237 -16.14 -3.93 -2.25
C ASN A 237 -15.60 -4.20 -3.67
N HIS A 238 -15.82 -5.39 -4.22
CA HIS A 238 -15.30 -5.74 -5.55
C HIS A 238 -16.20 -5.24 -6.66
N GLY A 239 -17.52 -5.39 -6.50
CA GLY A 239 -18.44 -5.00 -7.56
C GLY A 239 -18.50 -3.50 -7.85
N LYS A 240 -19.11 -3.14 -8.98
CA LYS A 240 -19.35 -1.80 -9.51
C LYS A 240 -19.68 -0.69 -8.50
N THR A 241 -20.50 -1.00 -7.50
CA THR A 241 -20.96 -0.04 -6.48
C THR A 241 -20.25 -0.20 -5.13
N GLY A 242 -19.17 -0.99 -5.09
CA GLY A 242 -18.26 -1.08 -3.97
C GLY A 242 -17.51 0.22 -3.77
N ASP A 243 -17.08 0.45 -2.53
CA ASP A 243 -16.33 1.62 -2.07
C ASP A 243 -15.30 1.08 -1.04
N PRO A 244 -14.16 0.55 -1.52
CA PRO A 244 -13.23 -0.23 -0.68
C PRO A 244 -12.47 0.61 0.34
N ASP A 245 -12.16 1.86 0.02
CA ASP A 245 -11.48 2.81 0.91
C ASP A 245 -12.43 3.71 1.72
N ALA A 246 -13.73 3.63 1.45
CA ALA A 246 -14.81 4.28 2.18
C ALA A 246 -14.76 5.82 2.12
N ASP A 247 -14.34 6.36 0.99
CA ASP A 247 -14.19 7.79 0.74
C ASP A 247 -15.46 8.43 0.15
N GLY A 248 -16.43 7.60 -0.27
CA GLY A 248 -17.70 7.99 -0.87
C GLY A 248 -17.74 8.01 -2.40
N LEU A 249 -16.67 7.58 -3.08
CA LEU A 249 -16.58 7.40 -4.52
C LEU A 249 -16.58 5.89 -4.87
N PRO A 250 -17.67 5.33 -5.43
CA PRO A 250 -17.71 3.92 -5.76
C PRO A 250 -16.86 3.56 -6.99
N ASN A 251 -16.39 2.31 -7.07
CA ASN A 251 -15.48 1.77 -8.10
C ASN A 251 -15.77 2.25 -9.53
N HIS A 252 -17.03 2.25 -9.98
CA HIS A 252 -17.35 2.71 -11.35
C HIS A 252 -17.10 4.19 -11.62
N LEU A 253 -17.26 5.04 -10.60
CA LEU A 253 -16.91 6.46 -10.69
C LEU A 253 -15.41 6.64 -10.57
N GLU A 254 -14.73 5.82 -9.77
CA GLU A 254 -13.27 5.86 -9.68
C GLU A 254 -12.59 5.49 -11.00
N HIS A 255 -13.11 4.46 -11.68
CA HIS A 255 -12.70 4.14 -13.04
C HIS A 255 -12.96 5.30 -14.02
N GLU A 256 -14.10 5.99 -13.90
CA GLU A 256 -14.43 7.15 -14.75
C GLU A 256 -13.53 8.37 -14.48
N HIS A 257 -13.14 8.58 -13.22
CA HIS A 257 -12.29 9.69 -12.77
C HIS A 257 -10.79 9.33 -12.73
N GLU A 258 -10.41 8.13 -13.17
CA GLU A 258 -9.04 7.62 -13.16
C GLU A 258 -8.37 7.61 -11.77
N THR A 259 -9.17 7.55 -10.71
CA THR A 259 -8.70 7.49 -9.32
C THR A 259 -8.41 6.05 -8.87
N ASN A 260 -8.00 5.87 -7.61
CA ASN A 260 -7.61 4.58 -7.07
C ASN A 260 -8.63 4.05 -6.02
N PRO A 261 -9.36 2.94 -6.30
CA PRO A 261 -10.38 2.35 -5.41
C PRO A 261 -9.90 1.82 -4.07
N GLN A 262 -8.60 1.90 -3.81
CA GLN A 262 -7.99 1.48 -2.55
C GLN A 262 -7.38 2.67 -1.79
N LYS A 263 -7.56 3.91 -2.28
CA LYS A 263 -6.98 5.12 -1.71
C LYS A 263 -7.97 6.28 -1.80
N ALA A 264 -8.46 6.66 -0.63
CA ALA A 264 -9.42 7.72 -0.45
C ALA A 264 -9.01 9.12 -0.94
N ASP A 265 -7.76 9.33 -1.35
CA ASP A 265 -7.19 10.65 -1.69
C ASP A 265 -6.04 10.40 -2.68
N SER A 266 -6.35 10.59 -3.96
CA SER A 266 -5.52 10.17 -5.09
C SER A 266 -4.34 11.12 -5.34
N ASP A 267 -4.54 12.43 -5.22
CA ASP A 267 -3.49 13.45 -5.37
C ASP A 267 -2.79 13.86 -4.06
N LYS A 268 -3.41 13.60 -2.90
CA LYS A 268 -2.90 13.86 -1.55
C LYS A 268 -2.93 15.31 -1.14
N ASP A 269 -3.89 16.09 -1.64
CA ASP A 269 -4.13 17.46 -1.19
C ASP A 269 -4.87 17.51 0.17
N GLY A 270 -5.48 16.39 0.59
CA GLY A 270 -6.22 16.23 1.84
C GLY A 270 -7.75 16.40 1.72
N LEU A 271 -8.29 16.50 0.51
CA LEU A 271 -9.67 16.18 0.16
C LEU A 271 -9.74 14.72 -0.29
N THR A 272 -10.88 14.07 -0.04
CA THR A 272 -11.07 12.73 -0.59
C THR A 272 -11.61 12.77 -2.00
N ASP A 273 -11.30 11.79 -2.83
CA ASP A 273 -11.78 11.73 -4.22
C ASP A 273 -13.31 11.85 -4.27
N GLY A 274 -13.98 11.18 -3.31
CA GLY A 274 -15.41 11.29 -3.07
C GLY A 274 -15.89 12.70 -2.68
N GLU A 275 -15.16 13.46 -1.85
CA GLU A 275 -15.50 14.85 -1.53
C GLU A 275 -15.38 15.75 -2.75
N GLU A 276 -14.30 15.61 -3.49
CA GLU A 276 -14.00 16.40 -4.68
C GLU A 276 -15.05 16.19 -5.77
N VAL A 277 -15.26 14.93 -6.17
CA VAL A 277 -16.24 14.61 -7.23
C VAL A 277 -17.66 14.94 -6.79
N ASN A 278 -18.07 14.63 -5.55
CA ASN A 278 -19.46 14.76 -5.15
C ASN A 278 -19.84 16.17 -4.70
N LYS A 279 -18.95 16.89 -4.01
CA LYS A 279 -19.25 18.16 -3.33
C LYS A 279 -18.59 19.36 -4.01
N TYR A 280 -17.27 19.35 -4.17
CA TYR A 280 -16.51 20.54 -4.60
C TYR A 280 -16.41 20.68 -6.12
N LYS A 281 -16.65 19.58 -6.86
CA LYS A 281 -16.56 19.50 -8.33
C LYS A 281 -15.15 19.79 -8.86
N THR A 282 -14.14 19.53 -8.03
CA THR A 282 -12.72 19.57 -8.37
C THR A 282 -12.27 18.28 -9.05
N ASN A 283 -11.03 18.26 -9.53
CA ASN A 283 -10.40 17.11 -10.15
C ASN A 283 -9.60 16.31 -9.12
N PRO A 284 -10.00 15.07 -8.77
CA PRO A 284 -9.37 14.30 -7.69
C PRO A 284 -7.96 13.78 -7.97
N ASN A 285 -7.35 14.20 -9.08
CA ASN A 285 -5.98 13.85 -9.43
C ASN A 285 -5.08 15.10 -9.56
N GLU A 286 -5.57 16.27 -9.16
CA GLU A 286 -4.87 17.54 -9.26
C GLU A 286 -5.04 18.34 -7.96
N GLU A 287 -3.95 18.51 -7.21
CA GLU A 287 -3.94 19.26 -5.93
C GLU A 287 -4.43 20.73 -6.06
N ASP A 288 -4.51 21.26 -7.29
CA ASP A 288 -4.93 22.61 -7.68
C ASP A 288 -5.69 22.50 -9.01
N THR A 289 -7.02 22.45 -8.92
CA THR A 289 -7.92 22.17 -10.06
C THR A 289 -7.96 23.32 -11.06
N ASP A 290 -7.88 24.56 -10.60
CA ASP A 290 -8.06 25.73 -11.46
C ASP A 290 -6.74 26.36 -11.94
N GLY A 291 -5.61 25.90 -11.38
CA GLY A 291 -4.26 26.18 -11.81
C GLY A 291 -3.76 27.57 -11.41
N ASP A 292 -4.28 28.12 -10.31
CA ASP A 292 -3.88 29.44 -9.80
C ASP A 292 -2.74 29.41 -8.77
N THR A 293 -2.23 28.21 -8.45
CA THR A 293 -1.19 27.87 -7.47
C THR A 293 -1.62 27.76 -6.01
N LEU A 294 -2.92 27.89 -5.72
CA LEU A 294 -3.51 27.64 -4.42
C LEU A 294 -4.11 26.22 -4.41
N PRO A 295 -3.85 25.38 -3.38
CA PRO A 295 -4.42 24.04 -3.35
C PRO A 295 -5.93 24.03 -3.08
N ASP A 296 -6.66 23.09 -3.70
CA ASP A 296 -8.11 22.96 -3.56
C ASP A 296 -8.53 22.83 -2.10
N LYS A 297 -7.83 21.99 -1.33
CA LYS A 297 -8.03 21.85 0.12
C LYS A 297 -7.92 23.18 0.88
N TRP A 298 -6.94 24.00 0.54
CA TRP A 298 -6.72 25.29 1.20
C TRP A 298 -7.87 26.25 0.88
N GLU A 299 -8.25 26.33 -0.39
CA GLU A 299 -9.33 27.20 -0.83
C GLU A 299 -10.66 26.86 -0.17
N VAL A 300 -11.04 25.57 -0.14
CA VAL A 300 -12.31 25.17 0.50
C VAL A 300 -12.30 25.37 2.01
N THR A 301 -11.12 25.27 2.64
CA THR A 301 -10.95 25.52 4.09
C THR A 301 -11.24 26.97 4.42
N TYR A 302 -10.79 27.89 3.57
CA TYR A 302 -10.96 29.33 3.74
C TYR A 302 -12.08 29.92 2.88
N GLU A 303 -13.05 29.10 2.45
CA GLU A 303 -14.25 29.52 1.72
C GLU A 303 -13.98 30.27 0.39
N PHE A 304 -12.84 30.00 -0.24
CA PHE A 304 -12.57 30.31 -1.65
C PHE A 304 -13.21 29.24 -2.55
N ASN A 305 -13.13 29.43 -3.86
CA ASN A 305 -13.78 28.53 -4.82
C ASN A 305 -12.72 27.84 -5.69
N PRO A 306 -12.45 26.54 -5.48
CA PRO A 306 -11.35 25.79 -6.11
C PRO A 306 -11.56 25.46 -7.60
N ASN A 307 -12.44 26.20 -8.27
CA ASN A 307 -12.76 26.03 -9.68
C ASN A 307 -12.66 27.37 -10.42
N VAL A 308 -12.21 28.43 -9.76
CA VAL A 308 -12.17 29.79 -10.28
C VAL A 308 -10.86 30.44 -9.81
N PRO A 309 -9.90 30.67 -10.73
CA PRO A 309 -8.60 31.20 -10.35
C PRO A 309 -8.72 32.49 -9.56
N ASP A 310 -8.13 32.50 -8.38
CA ASP A 310 -7.98 33.63 -7.47
C ASP A 310 -6.59 34.28 -7.63
N ASP A 311 -6.32 35.32 -6.83
CA ASP A 311 -5.03 36.03 -6.85
C ASP A 311 -4.13 35.47 -5.73
N PRO A 312 -3.09 34.67 -6.06
CA PRO A 312 -2.17 34.13 -5.05
C PRO A 312 -1.34 35.20 -4.33
N GLU A 313 -1.25 36.41 -4.88
CA GLU A 313 -0.52 37.54 -4.30
C GLU A 313 -1.44 38.49 -3.50
N ALA A 314 -2.73 38.16 -3.38
CA ALA A 314 -3.62 38.91 -2.50
C ALA A 314 -3.25 38.69 -1.03
N ASP A 315 -3.50 39.71 -0.22
CA ASP A 315 -3.28 39.75 1.23
C ASP A 315 -4.59 40.31 1.84
N PRO A 316 -5.58 39.44 2.10
CA PRO A 316 -6.94 39.89 2.44
C PRO A 316 -7.07 40.49 3.84
N ASP A 317 -6.21 40.11 4.80
CA ASP A 317 -6.21 40.60 6.18
C ASP A 317 -5.15 41.67 6.47
N ALA A 318 -4.25 41.94 5.52
CA ALA A 318 -3.21 42.95 5.58
C ALA A 318 -2.16 42.71 6.69
N ASP A 319 -1.83 41.45 6.97
CA ASP A 319 -0.74 41.07 7.86
C ASP A 319 0.64 41.09 7.16
N GLY A 320 0.63 41.08 5.83
CA GLY A 320 1.82 41.11 4.97
C GLY A 320 2.24 39.75 4.39
N LEU A 321 1.51 38.68 4.67
CA LEU A 321 1.57 37.41 3.96
C LEU A 321 0.57 37.42 2.78
N THR A 322 1.00 36.86 1.67
CA THR A 322 0.11 36.61 0.53
C THR A 322 -0.59 35.27 0.70
N ASN A 323 -1.77 35.08 0.09
CA ASN A 323 -2.50 33.81 0.06
C ASN A 323 -1.58 32.59 -0.23
N LEU A 324 -0.64 32.74 -1.18
CA LEU A 324 0.32 31.68 -1.53
C LEU A 324 1.38 31.41 -0.45
N GLN A 325 1.74 32.41 0.36
CA GLN A 325 2.61 32.21 1.52
C GLN A 325 1.82 31.56 2.64
N GLU A 326 0.61 32.04 2.89
CA GLU A 326 -0.27 31.51 3.93
C GLU A 326 -0.66 30.06 3.68
N SER A 327 -0.87 29.66 2.42
CA SER A 327 -1.12 28.26 2.06
C SER A 327 0.05 27.33 2.37
N LYS A 328 1.28 27.85 2.37
CA LYS A 328 2.50 27.08 2.71
C LYS A 328 2.77 27.05 4.21
N GLU A 329 2.51 28.15 4.91
CA GLU A 329 2.70 28.25 6.36
C GLU A 329 1.51 27.65 7.14
N GLY A 330 0.36 27.51 6.47
CA GLY A 330 -0.88 26.98 7.02
C GLY A 330 -1.61 27.96 7.93
N THR A 331 -1.43 29.26 7.71
CA THR A 331 -2.10 30.36 8.42
C THR A 331 -3.46 30.67 7.78
N ASP A 332 -4.27 31.49 8.44
CA ASP A 332 -5.62 31.87 8.02
C ASP A 332 -5.60 33.21 7.24
N PRO A 333 -5.85 33.22 5.91
CA PRO A 333 -5.81 34.41 5.04
C PRO A 333 -6.83 35.50 5.32
N LYS A 334 -7.60 35.34 6.38
CA LYS A 334 -8.61 36.28 6.83
C LYS A 334 -8.35 36.74 8.27
N LYS A 335 -7.22 36.36 8.88
CA LYS A 335 -6.82 36.72 10.23
C LYS A 335 -5.33 37.03 10.30
N GLU A 336 -5.04 38.27 10.64
CA GLU A 336 -3.66 38.73 10.85
C GLU A 336 -2.88 38.01 11.96
N ASP A 337 -3.55 37.22 12.79
CA ASP A 337 -3.04 36.46 13.94
C ASP A 337 -3.87 35.17 14.01
N THR A 338 -3.32 34.09 13.48
CA THR A 338 -4.02 32.82 13.26
C THR A 338 -4.39 32.14 14.58
N ASP A 339 -3.50 32.14 15.57
CA ASP A 339 -3.69 31.46 16.85
C ASP A 339 -4.17 32.38 17.99
N ASN A 340 -4.32 33.67 17.70
CA ASN A 340 -4.82 34.72 18.59
C ASN A 340 -3.93 34.90 19.83
N ASP A 341 -2.62 34.91 19.62
CA ASP A 341 -1.61 35.03 20.66
C ASP A 341 -1.01 36.43 20.81
N CYS A 342 -1.63 37.41 20.12
CA CYS A 342 -1.29 38.82 20.07
C CYS A 342 -0.09 39.16 19.17
N THR A 343 0.45 38.18 18.44
CA THR A 343 1.52 38.36 17.46
C THR A 343 0.96 38.11 16.06
N LYS A 344 1.41 38.88 15.07
CA LYS A 344 0.99 38.63 13.68
C LYS A 344 1.75 37.45 13.10
N ASP A 345 1.10 36.73 12.20
CA ASP A 345 1.69 35.54 11.58
C ASP A 345 3.04 35.86 10.89
N LEU A 346 3.10 36.96 10.12
CA LEU A 346 4.36 37.41 9.51
C LEU A 346 5.46 37.74 10.54
N ASP A 347 5.10 38.35 11.67
CA ASP A 347 6.05 38.74 12.70
C ASP A 347 6.65 37.50 13.39
N GLU A 348 5.84 36.46 13.57
CA GLU A 348 6.27 35.18 14.13
C GLU A 348 7.19 34.41 13.19
N ILE A 349 6.84 34.34 11.90
CA ILE A 349 7.70 33.71 10.88
C ILE A 349 9.07 34.40 10.85
N ASN A 350 9.10 35.74 10.92
CA ASN A 350 10.35 36.50 10.96
C ASN A 350 11.17 36.26 12.25
N GLN A 351 10.50 35.97 13.36
CA GLN A 351 11.12 35.61 14.64
C GLN A 351 11.51 34.13 14.73
N GLY A 352 10.98 33.29 13.83
CA GLY A 352 11.18 31.85 13.82
C GLY A 352 10.33 31.11 14.87
N THR A 353 9.24 31.71 15.34
CA THR A 353 8.19 31.07 16.14
C THR A 353 7.13 30.44 15.24
N ASN A 354 6.15 29.74 15.82
CA ASN A 354 5.12 29.04 15.07
C ASN A 354 3.79 29.82 15.11
N PRO A 355 3.28 30.35 13.99
CA PRO A 355 2.07 31.18 13.91
C PRO A 355 0.75 30.45 14.16
N LYS A 356 0.83 29.26 14.75
CA LYS A 356 -0.31 28.37 15.03
C LYS A 356 -0.24 27.84 16.46
N LYS A 357 0.64 28.41 17.28
CA LYS A 357 0.92 27.98 18.63
C LYS A 357 0.87 29.16 19.59
N TRP A 358 -0.31 29.30 20.20
CA TRP A 358 -0.64 30.34 21.18
C TRP A 358 0.39 30.54 22.31
N GLU A 359 1.13 29.51 22.68
CA GLU A 359 2.17 29.60 23.71
C GLU A 359 3.44 30.37 23.30
N ASP A 360 3.64 30.66 22.01
CA ASP A 360 4.85 31.33 21.52
C ASP A 360 4.76 32.87 21.59
N GLY A 361 3.56 33.44 21.59
CA GLY A 361 3.33 34.89 21.71
C GLY A 361 3.63 35.49 23.07
N ASP A 362 3.60 36.83 23.13
CA ASP A 362 3.88 37.67 24.30
C ASP A 362 2.82 38.80 24.34
N CYS A 363 1.65 38.49 24.88
CA CYS A 363 0.46 39.33 24.74
C CYS A 363 0.54 40.67 25.49
N ASP A 364 1.30 40.74 26.58
CA ASP A 364 1.50 41.98 27.34
C ASP A 364 2.87 42.65 27.15
N ARG A 365 3.77 41.99 26.41
CA ARG A 365 5.06 42.52 25.95
C ARG A 365 6.03 42.79 27.09
N ASP A 366 5.97 41.96 28.12
CA ASP A 366 6.86 42.04 29.27
C ASP A 366 8.17 41.25 29.09
N GLY A 367 8.26 40.48 28.00
CA GLY A 367 9.41 39.65 27.63
C GLY A 367 9.30 38.19 28.03
N LEU A 368 8.16 37.74 28.56
CA LEU A 368 7.83 36.32 28.72
C LEU A 368 6.85 35.87 27.65
N THR A 369 7.03 34.62 27.21
CA THR A 369 6.04 34.02 26.33
C THR A 369 4.82 33.59 27.14
N ASN A 370 3.63 33.64 26.53
CA ASN A 370 2.37 33.08 26.98
C ASN A 370 2.56 31.68 27.59
N GLY A 371 3.39 30.85 26.94
CA GLY A 371 3.77 29.52 27.38
C GLY A 371 4.61 29.50 28.66
N ASP A 372 5.65 30.33 28.77
CA ASP A 372 6.47 30.45 29.97
C ASP A 372 5.65 30.94 31.16
N GLU A 373 4.79 31.92 30.94
CA GLU A 373 3.91 32.46 31.97
C GLU A 373 2.94 31.42 32.51
N GLN A 374 2.16 30.76 31.64
CA GLN A 374 1.20 29.75 32.09
C GLN A 374 1.88 28.51 32.67
N ASN A 375 2.94 28.02 32.03
CA ASN A 375 3.47 26.69 32.34
C ASN A 375 4.57 26.70 33.40
N LYS A 376 5.40 27.75 33.43
CA LYS A 376 6.61 27.80 34.26
C LYS A 376 6.47 28.78 35.42
N TYR A 377 6.07 30.02 35.15
CA TYR A 377 6.06 31.08 36.17
C TYR A 377 4.73 31.26 36.90
N LYS A 378 3.63 30.75 36.31
CA LYS A 378 2.26 30.86 36.83
C LYS A 378 1.76 32.30 36.92
N THR A 379 2.24 33.14 36.01
CA THR A 379 1.80 34.53 35.79
C THR A 379 0.65 34.57 34.77
N LEU A 380 0.14 35.76 34.48
CA LEU A 380 -1.04 35.99 33.62
C LEU A 380 -0.62 36.57 32.26
N PRO A 381 -0.79 35.83 31.15
CA PRO A 381 -0.28 36.20 29.82
C PRO A 381 -0.66 37.55 29.21
N ALA A 382 -1.63 38.23 29.79
CA ALA A 382 -2.15 39.50 29.30
C ALA A 382 -2.04 40.59 30.37
N ASN A 383 -1.19 40.39 31.36
CA ASN A 383 -0.98 41.29 32.47
C ASN A 383 0.50 41.28 32.88
N PRO A 384 1.26 42.32 32.50
CA PRO A 384 2.73 42.32 32.59
C PRO A 384 3.25 42.41 34.03
N ASP A 385 2.36 42.54 35.03
CA ASP A 385 2.65 42.65 36.47
C ASP A 385 1.56 41.88 37.20
N THR A 386 1.74 40.56 37.34
CA THR A 386 0.69 39.66 37.83
C THR A 386 0.34 39.89 39.29
N ASP A 387 1.32 40.18 40.13
CA ASP A 387 1.11 40.38 41.56
C ASP A 387 0.78 41.84 41.96
N GLY A 388 0.95 42.78 41.01
CA GLY A 388 0.55 44.17 41.11
C GLY A 388 1.47 44.99 42.00
N ASP A 389 2.73 44.59 42.16
CA ASP A 389 3.69 45.31 43.00
C ASP A 389 4.42 46.45 42.27
N GLY A 390 4.31 46.49 40.93
CA GLY A 390 4.88 47.50 40.05
C GLY A 390 6.18 47.07 39.36
N LEU A 391 6.65 45.84 39.57
CA LEU A 391 7.68 45.19 38.77
C LEU A 391 7.02 44.34 37.68
N TRP A 392 7.63 44.24 36.50
CA TRP A 392 7.09 43.38 35.44
C TRP A 392 7.53 41.93 35.61
N ASP A 393 6.64 40.98 35.34
CA ASP A 393 6.90 39.55 35.57
C ASP A 393 8.16 39.12 34.78
N GLY A 394 8.26 39.53 33.51
CA GLY A 394 9.43 39.28 32.67
C GLY A 394 10.70 39.98 33.12
N TRP A 395 10.61 41.17 33.71
CA TRP A 395 11.77 41.84 34.29
C TRP A 395 12.28 41.09 35.53
N GLU A 396 11.38 40.66 36.41
CA GLU A 396 11.73 39.88 37.59
C GLU A 396 12.40 38.56 37.20
N VAL A 397 11.82 37.83 36.25
CA VAL A 397 12.38 36.58 35.75
C VAL A 397 13.78 36.79 35.14
N LYS A 398 13.98 37.84 34.36
CA LYS A 398 15.28 38.17 33.76
C LYS A 398 16.37 38.38 34.82
N HIS A 399 16.01 38.97 35.96
CA HIS A 399 16.92 39.20 37.10
C HIS A 399 16.89 38.07 38.14
N GLN A 400 16.34 36.90 37.79
CA GLN A 400 16.26 35.70 38.63
C GLN A 400 15.36 35.83 39.88
N PHE A 401 14.45 36.81 39.87
CA PHE A 401 13.42 36.98 40.88
C PHE A 401 12.19 36.13 40.56
N LYS A 402 11.28 36.06 41.54
CA LYS A 402 10.03 35.31 41.42
C LYS A 402 8.88 36.29 41.17
N PRO A 403 8.20 36.23 40.01
CA PRO A 403 7.21 37.22 39.60
C PRO A 403 5.88 37.24 40.39
N LEU A 404 5.79 36.46 41.46
CA LEU A 404 4.61 36.41 42.33
C LEU A 404 4.97 36.70 43.79
N GLU A 405 6.20 37.16 44.04
CA GLU A 405 6.74 37.41 45.38
C GLU A 405 6.86 38.91 45.66
N THR A 406 5.74 39.52 46.06
CA THR A 406 5.64 40.91 46.55
C THR A 406 6.56 41.33 47.73
N LYS A 407 7.43 40.46 48.29
CA LYS A 407 8.21 40.74 49.51
C LYS A 407 9.62 40.16 49.49
N GLY A 408 10.44 40.61 50.44
CA GLY A 408 11.80 40.10 50.62
C GLY A 408 12.78 40.79 49.69
N ALA A 409 13.80 40.07 49.23
CA ALA A 409 14.78 40.59 48.28
C ALA A 409 14.19 40.72 46.87
N ASP A 410 13.23 39.85 46.51
CA ASP A 410 12.66 39.79 45.16
C ASP A 410 11.58 40.88 44.93
N GLY A 411 10.76 41.16 45.95
CA GLY A 411 9.65 42.12 45.78
C GLY A 411 10.07 43.58 45.62
N ARG A 412 9.14 44.45 45.21
CA ARG A 412 9.32 45.89 44.92
C ARG A 412 10.33 46.67 45.77
N LYS A 413 10.36 46.43 47.08
CA LYS A 413 11.19 47.16 48.07
C LYS A 413 12.44 46.39 48.51
N GLY A 414 12.74 45.29 47.83
CA GLY A 414 13.97 44.53 48.02
C GLY A 414 15.18 45.34 47.57
N ASP A 415 16.32 45.01 48.16
CA ASP A 415 17.65 45.56 47.88
C ASP A 415 18.62 44.35 47.95
N PRO A 416 18.70 43.54 46.88
CA PRO A 416 19.42 42.26 46.88
C PRO A 416 20.94 42.38 46.99
N ASP A 417 21.50 43.44 46.40
CA ASP A 417 22.94 43.71 46.34
C ASP A 417 23.44 44.64 47.45
N LEU A 418 22.53 45.23 48.23
CA LEU A 418 22.77 46.03 49.43
C LEU A 418 23.48 47.35 49.14
N ASP A 419 23.23 47.93 47.97
CA ASP A 419 23.74 49.25 47.58
C ASP A 419 22.86 50.38 48.15
N GLY A 420 21.62 50.06 48.52
CA GLY A 420 20.63 50.95 49.12
C GLY A 420 19.59 51.50 48.13
N THR A 421 19.57 51.03 46.88
CA THR A 421 18.53 51.23 45.87
C THR A 421 17.55 50.08 45.92
N ASP A 422 16.25 50.37 45.82
CA ASP A 422 15.23 49.31 45.81
C ASP A 422 14.90 48.83 44.39
N ASN A 423 14.43 47.59 44.25
CA ASN A 423 14.12 46.97 42.95
C ASN A 423 13.24 47.83 42.04
N ILE A 424 12.29 48.61 42.60
CA ILE A 424 11.48 49.52 41.78
C ILE A 424 12.27 50.71 41.25
N SER A 425 13.21 51.25 42.02
CA SER A 425 14.10 52.31 41.55
C SER A 425 15.06 51.76 40.50
N GLU A 426 15.61 50.57 40.71
CA GLU A 426 16.40 49.82 39.72
C GLU A 426 15.64 49.64 38.40
N PHE A 427 14.43 49.08 38.47
CA PHE A 427 13.54 48.88 37.33
C PHE A 427 13.27 50.18 36.55
N LEU A 428 12.97 51.28 37.25
CA LEU A 428 12.66 52.56 36.61
C LEU A 428 13.87 53.24 35.96
N HIS A 429 15.08 52.97 36.44
CA HIS A 429 16.32 53.57 35.91
C HIS A 429 17.13 52.60 35.03
N GLY A 430 16.67 51.36 34.85
CA GLY A 430 17.32 50.35 34.03
C GLY A 430 18.58 49.74 34.64
N ALA A 431 18.82 49.98 35.92
CA ALA A 431 19.94 49.41 36.66
C ALA A 431 19.69 47.93 37.02
N ASP A 432 20.77 47.19 37.28
CA ASP A 432 20.78 45.76 37.61
C ASP A 432 20.59 45.58 39.13
N PRO A 433 19.43 45.08 39.60
CA PRO A 433 19.14 44.93 41.02
C PRO A 433 20.02 43.92 41.75
N ASN A 434 20.91 43.22 41.04
CA ASN A 434 21.88 42.30 41.61
C ASN A 434 23.33 42.82 41.56
N HIS A 435 23.56 44.06 41.10
CA HIS A 435 24.88 44.62 40.97
C HIS A 435 24.94 46.12 41.33
N PRO A 436 25.74 46.52 42.34
CA PRO A 436 25.68 47.87 42.92
C PRO A 436 26.31 49.00 42.06
N ASP A 437 26.61 48.71 40.80
CA ASP A 437 27.40 49.52 39.84
C ASP A 437 27.20 48.86 38.47
N THR A 438 26.05 49.11 37.87
CA THR A 438 25.50 48.39 36.73
C THR A 438 26.44 48.43 35.52
N ASP A 439 26.99 49.60 35.23
CA ASP A 439 27.86 49.82 34.07
C ASP A 439 29.36 49.63 34.34
N LYS A 440 29.74 49.45 35.62
CA LYS A 440 31.09 49.11 36.10
C LYS A 440 32.08 50.24 35.88
N ASP A 441 31.60 51.47 35.94
CA ASP A 441 32.43 52.66 35.78
C ASP A 441 33.06 53.15 37.10
N THR A 442 32.70 52.54 38.23
CA THR A 442 33.09 52.85 39.63
C THR A 442 32.19 53.82 40.39
N LEU A 443 31.19 54.41 39.75
CA LEU A 443 30.09 55.11 40.40
C LEU A 443 29.02 54.07 40.78
N PRO A 444 28.51 54.07 42.03
CA PRO A 444 27.43 53.16 42.41
C PRO A 444 26.06 53.65 41.92
N ASP A 445 25.17 52.72 41.58
CA ASP A 445 23.83 53.01 41.02
C ASP A 445 23.02 53.95 41.93
N ILE A 446 23.02 53.71 43.25
CA ILE A 446 22.39 54.61 44.23
C ILE A 446 22.87 56.07 44.13
N TRP A 447 24.15 56.29 43.80
CA TRP A 447 24.72 57.63 43.71
C TRP A 447 24.31 58.30 42.41
N GLU A 448 24.37 57.57 41.30
CA GLU A 448 23.98 58.06 39.97
C GLU A 448 22.49 58.41 39.91
N ILE A 449 21.63 57.52 40.38
CA ILE A 449 20.17 57.73 40.45
C ILE A 449 19.85 58.96 41.31
N ARG A 450 20.52 59.11 42.47
CA ARG A 450 20.31 60.27 43.36
C ARG A 450 20.62 61.59 42.68
N PHE A 451 21.61 61.61 41.78
CA PHE A 451 22.07 62.81 41.09
C PHE A 451 21.61 62.88 39.63
N CYS A 452 20.64 62.05 39.23
CA CYS A 452 20.09 62.05 37.87
C CYS A 452 21.15 61.81 36.77
N LEU A 453 22.12 60.96 37.08
CA LEU A 453 23.01 60.34 36.11
C LEU A 453 22.40 59.00 35.66
N ASP A 454 22.79 58.52 34.49
CA ASP A 454 22.32 57.26 33.93
C ASP A 454 23.23 56.09 34.40
N PRO A 455 22.75 55.22 35.33
CA PRO A 455 23.55 54.11 35.88
C PRO A 455 23.90 53.02 34.86
N THR A 456 23.40 53.15 33.63
CA THR A 456 23.70 52.22 32.54
C THR A 456 24.73 52.78 31.55
N ASN A 457 25.17 54.03 31.73
CA ASN A 457 26.03 54.75 30.81
C ASN A 457 27.39 55.15 31.44
N PRO A 458 28.47 54.39 31.15
CA PRO A 458 29.75 54.55 31.86
C PRO A 458 30.59 55.72 31.32
N LYS A 459 29.98 56.66 30.60
CA LYS A 459 30.66 57.63 29.72
C LYS A 459 30.01 59.00 29.75
N ASP A 460 30.70 59.94 29.10
CA ASP A 460 30.24 61.30 28.87
C ASP A 460 29.95 62.05 30.17
N GLU A 461 28.78 62.67 30.31
CA GLU A 461 28.41 63.40 31.54
C GLU A 461 28.02 62.48 32.69
N ASP A 462 27.63 61.24 32.40
CA ASP A 462 27.21 60.25 33.40
C ASP A 462 28.42 59.56 34.04
N GLY A 463 29.46 59.27 33.25
CA GLY A 463 30.64 58.56 33.72
C GLY A 463 31.52 59.28 34.77
N PRO A 464 32.59 58.65 35.28
CA PRO A 464 33.34 59.12 36.46
C PRO A 464 34.17 60.39 36.19
N ASP A 465 34.53 60.60 34.93
CA ASP A 465 35.24 61.77 34.41
C ASP A 465 34.27 62.88 33.95
N GLY A 466 32.95 62.63 34.02
CA GLY A 466 31.89 63.58 33.68
C GLY A 466 31.86 64.78 34.62
N ASN A 467 31.35 65.92 34.12
CA ASN A 467 31.19 67.17 34.86
C ASN A 467 29.90 67.87 34.37
N PRO A 468 28.73 67.42 34.84
CA PRO A 468 27.44 67.85 34.32
C PRO A 468 27.08 69.29 34.70
N ASP A 469 27.54 69.79 35.85
CA ASP A 469 27.22 71.14 36.34
C ASP A 469 28.27 72.22 35.95
N GLY A 470 29.43 71.78 35.45
CA GLY A 470 30.51 72.64 34.96
C GLY A 470 31.37 73.28 36.05
N ASP A 471 31.36 72.79 37.29
CA ASP A 471 32.01 73.45 38.43
C ASP A 471 33.54 73.21 38.54
N GLN A 472 34.07 72.32 37.68
CA GLN A 472 35.46 71.86 37.50
C GLN A 472 35.85 70.60 38.29
N TYR A 473 34.93 70.02 39.05
CA TYR A 473 35.11 68.69 39.63
C TYR A 473 34.49 67.63 38.71
N THR A 474 34.96 66.39 38.81
CA THR A 474 34.36 65.26 38.07
C THR A 474 33.48 64.45 39.01
N ASN A 475 32.52 63.70 38.47
CA ASN A 475 31.61 62.84 39.24
C ASN A 475 32.35 61.99 40.30
N PHE A 476 33.46 61.35 39.93
CA PHE A 476 34.28 60.56 40.86
C PHE A 476 34.88 61.40 42.01
N VAL A 477 35.36 62.61 41.70
CA VAL A 477 35.93 63.52 42.70
C VAL A 477 34.82 64.01 43.65
N GLU A 478 33.67 64.34 43.10
CA GLU A 478 32.51 64.83 43.84
C GLU A 478 31.92 63.79 44.77
N MET A 479 31.80 62.53 44.32
CA MET A 479 31.43 61.40 45.16
C MET A 479 32.37 61.28 46.37
N GLY A 480 33.69 61.43 46.15
CA GLY A 480 34.69 61.38 47.22
C GLY A 480 34.66 62.58 48.17
N MET A 481 34.19 63.74 47.72
CA MET A 481 34.08 64.98 48.51
C MET A 481 32.70 65.17 49.16
N GLY A 482 31.68 64.44 48.70
CA GLY A 482 30.29 64.62 49.10
C GLY A 482 29.65 65.89 48.56
N THR A 483 30.03 66.31 47.35
CA THR A 483 29.41 67.43 46.60
C THR A 483 28.39 66.92 45.57
N GLU A 484 27.66 67.82 44.90
CA GLU A 484 26.52 67.49 44.03
C GLU A 484 26.90 67.69 42.55
N PRO A 485 27.06 66.62 41.74
CA PRO A 485 27.52 66.73 40.34
C PRO A 485 26.45 67.23 39.37
N LYS A 486 25.18 67.04 39.74
CA LYS A 486 24.00 67.39 38.98
C LYS A 486 22.82 67.36 39.93
N VAL A 487 21.97 68.37 39.85
CA VAL A 487 20.76 68.46 40.67
C VAL A 487 19.58 68.09 39.80
N CYS A 488 18.83 67.07 40.22
CA CYS A 488 17.55 66.72 39.62
C CYS A 488 16.63 67.95 39.63
N SER A 489 16.24 68.43 38.45
CA SER A 489 15.21 69.48 38.37
C SER A 489 13.88 68.90 38.86
N PRO A 490 13.13 69.62 39.71
CA PRO A 490 11.91 69.11 40.35
C PRO A 490 10.75 68.86 39.38
#